data_AF-A0A1F4Y3V9-F1
#
_entry.id   AF-A0A1F4Y3V9-F1
#
_cell.length_a   1.000
_cell.length_b   1.000
_cell.length_c   1.000
_cell.angle_alpha   90.00
_cell.angle_beta   90.00
_cell.angle_gamma   90.00
#
_symmetry.space_group_name_H-M   'P 1'
#
loop_
_entity.id
_entity.type
_entity.pdbx_description
1 polymer ?
#
loop_
_entity_poly.entity_id
_entity_poly.type
_entity_poly.pdbx_seq_one_letter_code
_entity_poly.pdbx_strand_id
1 'polypeptide(L)'
;MSIKQLLAALSVLAALVLAFWFLRVQPPATPPLSDTPVLMGTSTPEGDYYYVENAPYYTIDAYYPSRTALEGSADIKARHTIEQRLADRIAEFKQNSNFDALTAEDIKIQGLGGDRKYALALEYKAYASPSYASYRYAIYEDTLGAHPNGYYLTFVFDKEGNEVQLSQVLGSNPNWLEELSLLVSNNVTAQLKARTGTDDLSGAVFAEGLSPKVQNFENFVVDGDTLAIFIPPYQVAAYAVGAFEVRIPLADLR
;
A
#
# COMPACT_ATOMS: atom_id res chain seq x y z
N MET A 1 26.90 1.47 -60.82
CA MET A 1 27.34 1.65 -59.43
C MET A 1 27.98 0.35 -58.97
N SER A 2 29.18 0.38 -58.40
CA SER A 2 29.84 -0.87 -57.98
C SER A 2 29.21 -1.42 -56.70
N ILE A 3 29.30 -2.73 -56.48
CA ILE A 3 28.80 -3.39 -55.25
C ILE A 3 29.33 -2.71 -53.98
N LYS A 4 30.57 -2.20 -54.01
CA LYS A 4 31.18 -1.47 -52.88
C LYS A 4 30.49 -0.12 -52.62
N GLN A 5 30.05 0.59 -53.66
CA GLN A 5 29.33 1.86 -53.53
C GLN A 5 27.88 1.64 -53.02
N LEU A 6 27.24 0.54 -53.43
CA LEU A 6 25.92 0.15 -52.93
C LEU A 6 25.96 -0.22 -51.44
N LEU A 7 26.98 -0.97 -51.02
CA LEU A 7 27.17 -1.34 -49.61
C LEU A 7 27.50 -0.13 -48.72
N ALA A 8 28.33 0.80 -49.19
CA ALA A 8 28.63 2.03 -48.45
C ALA A 8 27.38 2.92 -48.28
N ALA A 9 26.55 3.04 -49.32
CA ALA A 9 25.30 3.81 -49.25
C ALA A 9 24.28 3.18 -48.28
N LEU A 10 24.17 1.84 -48.27
CA LEU A 10 23.30 1.10 -47.33
C LEU A 10 23.76 1.27 -45.88
N SER A 11 25.07 1.25 -45.60
CA SER A 11 25.60 1.45 -44.25
C SER A 11 25.36 2.86 -43.72
N VAL A 12 25.49 3.89 -44.57
CA VAL A 12 25.17 5.28 -44.18
C VAL A 12 23.68 5.44 -43.93
N LEU A 13 22.83 4.82 -44.76
CA LEU A 13 21.38 4.86 -44.55
C LEU A 13 20.98 4.17 -43.24
N ALA A 14 21.58 3.02 -42.92
CA ALA A 14 21.34 2.31 -41.67
C ALA A 14 21.78 3.12 -40.44
N ALA A 15 22.93 3.79 -40.52
CA ALA A 15 23.42 4.65 -39.44
C ALA A 15 22.50 5.88 -39.21
N LEU A 16 21.99 6.49 -40.29
CA LEU A 16 21.05 7.61 -40.20
C LEU A 16 19.69 7.19 -39.64
N VAL A 17 19.20 6.01 -40.01
CA VAL A 17 17.95 5.44 -39.46
C VAL A 17 18.12 5.13 -37.97
N LEU A 18 19.25 4.55 -37.56
CA LEU A 18 19.54 4.28 -36.15
C LEU A 18 19.68 5.57 -35.33
N ALA A 19 20.37 6.60 -35.85
CA ALA A 19 20.48 7.89 -35.18
C ALA A 19 19.13 8.61 -35.05
N PHE A 20 18.30 8.56 -36.10
CA PHE A 20 16.95 9.12 -36.07
C PHE A 20 16.04 8.39 -35.09
N TRP A 21 16.18 7.07 -34.97
CA TRP A 21 15.47 6.26 -33.98
C TRP A 21 15.95 6.60 -32.56
N PHE A 22 17.26 6.69 -32.33
CA PHE A 22 17.84 7.06 -31.03
C PHE A 22 17.40 8.45 -30.54
N LEU A 23 17.25 9.41 -31.47
CA LEU A 23 16.77 10.76 -31.16
C LEU A 23 15.25 10.83 -30.92
N ARG A 24 14.46 9.87 -31.44
CA ARG A 24 13.01 9.78 -31.19
C ARG A 24 12.61 8.91 -30.00
N VAL A 25 13.49 8.02 -29.55
CA VAL A 25 13.25 7.11 -28.41
C VAL A 25 13.98 7.61 -27.15
N GLN A 26 14.35 8.89 -27.08
CA GLN A 26 14.60 9.51 -25.78
C GLN A 26 13.27 9.46 -25.01
N PRO A 27 13.18 8.74 -23.88
CA PRO A 27 12.04 8.89 -22.99
C PRO A 27 11.89 10.39 -22.70
N PRO A 28 10.67 10.95 -22.66
CA PRO A 28 10.51 12.32 -22.22
C PRO A 28 11.28 12.48 -20.90
N ALA A 29 12.11 13.53 -20.81
CA ALA A 29 12.84 13.82 -19.60
C ALA A 29 11.84 13.79 -18.45
N THR A 30 12.09 12.95 -17.43
CA THR A 30 11.22 12.88 -16.27
C THR A 30 11.12 14.29 -15.72
N PRO A 31 9.90 14.89 -15.65
CA PRO A 31 9.77 16.22 -15.09
C PRO A 31 10.38 16.23 -13.70
N PRO A 32 11.01 17.35 -13.28
CA PRO A 32 11.52 17.46 -11.92
C PRO A 32 10.40 17.12 -10.94
N LEU A 33 10.73 16.35 -9.90
CA LEU A 33 9.78 16.01 -8.84
C LEU A 33 9.20 17.31 -8.28
N SER A 34 7.89 17.49 -8.43
CA SER A 34 7.19 18.62 -7.84
C SER A 34 6.98 18.35 -6.36
N ASP A 35 7.18 19.38 -5.54
CA ASP A 35 6.81 19.35 -4.11
C ASP A 35 5.35 19.77 -3.89
N THR A 36 4.57 19.89 -4.97
CA THR A 36 3.13 20.09 -4.85
C THR A 36 2.47 18.79 -4.37
N PRO A 37 1.68 18.83 -3.29
CA PRO A 37 0.93 17.68 -2.85
C PRO A 37 -0.04 17.18 -3.93
N VAL A 38 -0.16 15.86 -4.08
CA VAL A 38 -1.17 15.19 -4.91
C VAL A 38 -2.54 15.28 -4.23
N LEU A 39 -2.58 15.04 -2.91
CA LEU A 39 -3.76 15.25 -2.09
C LEU A 39 -3.72 16.65 -1.47
N MET A 40 -4.78 17.42 -1.71
CA MET A 40 -4.91 18.80 -1.22
C MET A 40 -5.59 18.84 0.15
N GLY A 41 -4.92 18.27 1.16
CA GLY A 41 -5.33 18.35 2.57
C GLY A 41 -4.93 19.67 3.23
N THR A 42 -5.35 19.81 4.49
CA THR A 42 -5.01 20.95 5.35
C THR A 42 -4.05 20.52 6.45
N SER A 43 -3.19 21.43 6.92
CA SER A 43 -2.25 21.11 8.00
C SER A 43 -2.97 20.84 9.33
N THR A 44 -2.58 19.78 10.03
CA THR A 44 -3.02 19.48 11.40
C THR A 44 -2.16 20.21 12.44
N PRO A 45 -2.58 20.30 13.71
CA PRO A 45 -1.76 20.85 14.79
C PRO A 45 -0.41 20.15 14.98
N GLU A 46 -0.34 18.85 14.67
CA GLU A 46 0.86 18.03 14.72
C GLU A 46 1.81 18.29 13.54
N GLY A 47 1.35 19.07 12.55
CA GLY A 47 2.10 19.45 11.36
C GLY A 47 1.91 18.51 10.18
N ASP A 48 1.08 17.47 10.30
CA ASP A 48 0.75 16.55 9.23
C ASP A 48 -0.37 17.11 8.34
N TYR A 49 -0.81 16.35 7.33
CA TYR A 49 -1.93 16.74 6.48
C TYR A 49 -3.19 15.91 6.78
N TYR A 50 -4.33 16.57 6.67
CA TYR A 50 -5.65 15.99 6.81
C TYR A 50 -6.52 16.40 5.63
N TYR A 51 -6.90 15.41 4.84
CA TYR A 51 -7.88 15.54 3.76
C TYR A 51 -9.24 15.11 4.29
N VAL A 52 -10.24 15.95 4.08
CA VAL A 52 -11.62 15.69 4.47
C VAL A 52 -12.57 16.00 3.34
N GLU A 53 -13.52 15.11 3.11
CA GLU A 53 -14.63 15.34 2.21
C GLU A 53 -15.93 14.91 2.87
N ASN A 54 -16.89 15.84 2.95
CA ASN A 54 -18.21 15.57 3.49
C ASN A 54 -19.25 15.81 2.39
N ALA A 55 -19.65 14.73 1.73
CA ALA A 55 -20.64 14.73 0.67
C ALA A 55 -22.03 14.32 1.20
N PRO A 56 -23.12 14.46 0.43
CA PRO A 56 -24.45 14.06 0.89
C PRO A 56 -24.55 12.60 1.35
N TYR A 57 -23.82 11.68 0.71
CA TYR A 57 -23.96 10.22 0.92
C TYR A 57 -22.70 9.54 1.45
N TYR A 58 -21.59 10.27 1.58
CA TYR A 58 -20.35 9.72 2.11
C TYR A 58 -19.51 10.74 2.87
N THR A 59 -18.63 10.24 3.73
CA THR A 59 -17.53 10.97 4.33
C THR A 59 -16.20 10.31 4.01
N ILE A 60 -15.16 11.12 3.83
CA ILE A 60 -13.79 10.66 3.64
C ILE A 60 -12.89 11.44 4.59
N ASP A 61 -12.08 10.71 5.35
CA ASP A 61 -11.11 11.23 6.29
C ASP A 61 -9.76 10.59 6.01
N ALA A 62 -8.72 11.36 5.66
CA ALA A 62 -7.40 10.81 5.39
C ALA A 62 -6.30 11.64 6.04
N TYR A 63 -5.57 11.03 6.95
CA TYR A 63 -4.37 11.62 7.57
C TYR A 63 -3.13 11.12 6.85
N TYR A 64 -2.17 11.99 6.58
CA TYR A 64 -0.94 11.62 5.90
C TYR A 64 0.21 12.57 6.23
N PRO A 65 1.46 12.08 6.19
CA PRO A 65 2.61 12.87 6.62
C PRO A 65 2.86 14.06 5.70
N SER A 66 3.03 15.25 6.27
CA SER A 66 3.53 16.42 5.52
C SER A 66 5.03 16.34 5.20
N ARG A 67 5.73 15.48 5.95
CA ARG A 67 7.15 15.12 5.78
C ARG A 67 7.38 13.69 6.25
N THR A 68 8.29 13.00 5.61
CA THR A 68 8.80 11.70 6.02
C THR A 68 10.04 11.84 6.90
N ALA A 69 10.56 10.72 7.39
CA ALA A 69 11.89 10.66 8.02
C ALA A 69 13.06 10.72 7.01
N LEU A 70 12.77 10.81 5.70
CA LEU A 70 13.76 10.98 4.66
C LEU A 70 14.04 12.46 4.42
N GLU A 71 15.10 12.77 3.67
CA GLU A 71 15.55 14.15 3.43
C GLU A 71 15.53 14.48 1.93
N GLY A 72 15.32 15.76 1.62
CA GLY A 72 15.44 16.29 0.26
C GLY A 72 14.53 15.59 -0.76
N SER A 73 15.09 15.16 -1.88
CA SER A 73 14.30 14.53 -2.95
C SER A 73 13.73 13.16 -2.58
N ALA A 74 14.33 12.45 -1.63
CA ALA A 74 13.82 11.17 -1.16
C ALA A 74 12.51 11.34 -0.38
N ASP A 75 12.40 12.40 0.42
CA ASP A 75 11.16 12.79 1.10
C ASP A 75 10.03 13.09 0.09
N ILE A 76 10.30 13.97 -0.87
CA ILE A 76 9.33 14.37 -1.90
C ILE A 76 8.81 13.13 -2.64
N LYS A 77 9.72 12.22 -3.01
CA LYS A 77 9.37 10.97 -3.70
C LYS A 77 8.48 10.06 -2.85
N ALA A 78 8.83 9.86 -1.58
CA ALA A 78 8.07 9.00 -0.68
C ALA A 78 6.67 9.58 -0.41
N ARG A 79 6.57 10.89 -0.15
CA ARG A 79 5.28 11.58 0.02
C ARG A 79 4.41 11.48 -1.22
N HIS A 80 4.93 11.80 -2.39
CA HIS A 80 4.19 11.68 -3.64
C HIS A 80 3.65 10.26 -3.84
N THR A 81 4.44 9.24 -3.49
CA THR A 81 4.02 7.83 -3.56
C THR A 81 2.89 7.51 -2.57
N ILE A 82 2.97 8.02 -1.34
CA ILE A 82 1.91 7.91 -0.33
C ILE A 82 0.64 8.58 -0.84
N GLU A 83 0.72 9.87 -1.16
CA GLU A 83 -0.41 10.69 -1.54
C GLU A 83 -1.11 10.15 -2.80
N GLN A 84 -0.36 9.68 -3.80
CA GLN A 84 -0.94 9.06 -4.99
C GLN A 84 -1.75 7.80 -4.64
N ARG A 85 -1.19 6.89 -3.82
CA ARG A 85 -1.92 5.67 -3.44
C ARG A 85 -3.16 5.96 -2.58
N LEU A 86 -3.11 6.97 -1.73
CA LEU A 86 -4.29 7.41 -0.99
C LEU A 86 -5.34 8.04 -1.91
N ALA A 87 -4.93 8.85 -2.89
CA ALA A 87 -5.83 9.41 -3.90
C ALA A 87 -6.49 8.32 -4.74
N ASP A 88 -5.73 7.31 -5.16
CA ASP A 88 -6.24 6.14 -5.88
C ASP A 88 -7.26 5.37 -5.04
N ARG A 89 -7.00 5.18 -3.74
CA ARG A 89 -7.95 4.50 -2.84
C ARG A 89 -9.25 5.29 -2.65
N ILE A 90 -9.15 6.61 -2.52
CA ILE A 90 -10.31 7.50 -2.45
C ILE A 90 -11.13 7.42 -3.75
N ALA A 91 -10.46 7.42 -4.91
CA ALA A 91 -11.12 7.29 -6.20
C ALA A 91 -11.82 5.93 -6.36
N GLU A 92 -11.15 4.84 -5.97
CA GLU A 92 -11.70 3.49 -6.00
C GLU A 92 -12.95 3.37 -5.11
N PHE A 93 -12.91 3.90 -3.89
CA PHE A 93 -14.07 3.92 -3.00
C PHE A 93 -15.28 4.62 -3.63
N LYS A 94 -15.07 5.79 -4.25
CA LYS A 94 -16.12 6.52 -4.96
C LYS A 94 -16.65 5.76 -6.17
N GLN A 95 -15.75 5.16 -6.94
CA GLN A 95 -16.10 4.37 -8.12
C GLN A 95 -16.92 3.14 -7.76
N ASN A 96 -16.47 2.35 -6.78
CA ASN A 96 -17.13 1.11 -6.35
C ASN A 96 -18.49 1.38 -5.68
N SER A 97 -18.62 2.53 -5.00
CA SER A 97 -19.88 2.94 -4.37
C SER A 97 -20.88 3.55 -5.37
N ASN A 98 -20.41 3.96 -6.56
CA ASN A 98 -21.22 4.44 -7.68
C ASN A 98 -22.29 5.48 -7.29
N PHE A 99 -21.89 6.46 -6.45
CA PHE A 99 -22.80 7.43 -5.86
C PHE A 99 -23.60 8.25 -6.89
N ASP A 100 -23.04 8.48 -8.08
CA ASP A 100 -23.68 9.22 -9.17
C ASP A 100 -24.87 8.48 -9.80
N ALA A 101 -24.95 7.16 -9.62
CA ALA A 101 -26.01 6.32 -10.15
C ALA A 101 -27.11 6.00 -9.12
N LEU A 102 -27.02 6.52 -7.89
CA LEU A 102 -28.01 6.27 -6.84
C LEU A 102 -29.38 6.83 -7.25
N THR A 103 -30.39 5.96 -7.27
CA THR A 103 -31.77 6.38 -7.48
C THR A 103 -32.42 6.88 -6.19
N ALA A 104 -33.55 7.59 -6.30
CA ALA A 104 -34.34 7.99 -5.14
C ALA A 104 -34.82 6.79 -4.30
N GLU A 105 -35.06 5.64 -4.94
CA GLU A 105 -35.45 4.42 -4.23
C GLU A 105 -34.25 3.81 -3.49
N ASP A 106 -33.06 3.79 -4.09
CA ASP A 106 -31.84 3.32 -3.40
C ASP A 106 -31.56 4.13 -2.14
N ILE A 107 -31.62 5.46 -2.27
CA ILE A 107 -31.42 6.39 -1.15
C ILE A 107 -32.43 6.09 -0.04
N LYS A 108 -33.70 5.89 -0.39
CA LYS A 108 -34.77 5.60 0.57
C LYS A 108 -34.60 4.24 1.24
N ILE A 109 -34.31 3.19 0.47
CA ILE A 109 -34.13 1.82 0.99
C ILE A 109 -32.94 1.77 1.95
N GLN A 110 -31.83 2.40 1.57
CA GLN A 110 -30.62 2.43 2.40
C GLN A 110 -30.72 3.43 3.55
N GLY A 111 -31.67 4.37 3.49
CA GLY A 111 -31.78 5.48 4.43
C GLY A 111 -30.60 6.45 4.33
N LEU A 112 -30.02 6.61 3.13
CA LEU A 112 -28.85 7.45 2.90
C LEU A 112 -29.17 8.94 3.06
N GLY A 113 -28.23 9.67 3.65
CA GLY A 113 -28.34 11.11 3.91
C GLY A 113 -28.46 11.42 5.41
N GLY A 114 -28.36 12.72 5.74
CA GLY A 114 -28.25 13.14 7.13
C GLY A 114 -27.03 12.50 7.80
N ASP A 115 -27.23 11.77 8.89
CA ASP A 115 -26.16 11.11 9.65
C ASP A 115 -25.78 9.73 9.12
N ARG A 116 -26.57 9.14 8.20
CA ARG A 116 -26.30 7.81 7.63
C ARG A 116 -25.62 7.94 6.28
N LYS A 117 -24.31 7.69 6.25
CA LYS A 117 -23.45 7.86 5.08
C LYS A 117 -22.47 6.70 4.98
N TYR A 118 -21.98 6.45 3.78
CA TYR A 118 -20.80 5.60 3.59
C TYR A 118 -19.60 6.34 4.18
N ALA A 119 -18.60 5.62 4.67
CA ALA A 119 -17.44 6.27 5.28
C ALA A 119 -16.16 5.56 4.87
N LEU A 120 -15.13 6.34 4.54
CA LEU A 120 -13.77 5.88 4.34
C LEU A 120 -12.86 6.68 5.27
N ALA A 121 -12.10 6.01 6.13
CA ALA A 121 -11.09 6.65 6.95
C ALA A 121 -9.73 5.98 6.76
N LEU A 122 -8.68 6.79 6.59
CA LEU A 122 -7.30 6.34 6.40
C LEU A 122 -6.41 6.98 7.49
N GLU A 123 -5.98 6.16 8.44
CA GLU A 123 -5.15 6.60 9.57
C GLU A 123 -3.78 5.94 9.53
N TYR A 124 -2.72 6.74 9.48
CA TYR A 124 -1.37 6.22 9.42
C TYR A 124 -0.67 6.18 10.77
N LYS A 125 0.32 5.30 10.84
CA LYS A 125 1.37 5.31 11.86
C LYS A 125 2.72 5.19 11.15
N ALA A 126 3.65 6.05 11.54
CA ALA A 126 5.03 6.00 11.07
C ALA A 126 5.86 5.02 11.92
N TYR A 127 6.81 4.38 11.26
CA TYR A 127 7.81 3.47 11.83
C TYR A 127 9.15 3.81 11.20
N ALA A 128 10.23 3.63 11.95
CA ALA A 128 11.56 3.98 11.49
C ALA A 128 12.57 2.92 11.86
N SER A 129 13.53 2.72 10.96
CA SER A 129 14.75 1.95 11.22
C SER A 129 15.94 2.72 10.64
N PRO A 130 17.19 2.35 10.96
CA PRO A 130 18.37 2.98 10.37
C PRO A 130 18.43 2.91 8.83
N SER A 131 17.71 1.98 8.22
CA SER A 131 17.74 1.71 6.77
C SER A 131 16.44 2.07 6.04
N TYR A 132 15.31 2.18 6.75
CA TYR A 132 14.01 2.34 6.13
C TYR A 132 13.13 3.34 6.88
N ALA A 133 12.35 4.11 6.10
CA ALA A 133 11.17 4.83 6.59
C ALA A 133 9.93 4.00 6.24
N SER A 134 9.06 3.72 7.20
CA SER A 134 7.89 2.87 6.99
C SER A 134 6.61 3.50 7.51
N TYR A 135 5.48 3.21 6.86
CA TYR A 135 4.17 3.73 7.22
C TYR A 135 3.14 2.63 7.09
N ARG A 136 2.26 2.51 8.08
CA ARG A 136 1.09 1.63 8.02
C ARG A 136 -0.17 2.47 8.14
N TYR A 137 -1.01 2.40 7.12
CA TYR A 137 -2.38 2.90 7.15
C TYR A 137 -3.31 1.79 7.64
N ALA A 138 -4.08 2.08 8.68
CA ALA A 138 -5.29 1.35 9.01
C ALA A 138 -6.43 2.03 8.25
N ILE A 139 -7.12 1.27 7.41
CA ILE A 139 -8.21 1.76 6.58
C ILE A 139 -9.51 1.18 7.11
N TYR A 140 -10.44 2.09 7.40
CA TYR A 140 -11.82 1.80 7.77
C TYR A 140 -12.71 2.12 6.57
N GLU A 141 -13.59 1.19 6.22
CA GLU A 141 -14.54 1.38 5.12
C GLU A 141 -15.92 0.86 5.51
N ASP A 142 -16.89 1.76 5.63
CA ASP A 142 -18.29 1.43 5.89
C ASP A 142 -19.15 1.72 4.66
N THR A 143 -19.65 0.66 4.05
CA THR A 143 -20.60 0.70 2.92
C THR A 143 -22.00 0.29 3.36
N LEU A 144 -22.31 0.44 4.66
CA LEU A 144 -23.59 0.17 5.29
C LEU A 144 -24.03 -1.30 5.27
N GLY A 145 -23.06 -2.22 5.20
CA GLY A 145 -23.26 -3.66 5.36
C GLY A 145 -23.51 -4.09 6.81
N ALA A 146 -23.28 -5.37 7.11
CA ALA A 146 -23.44 -5.90 8.47
C ALA A 146 -22.49 -5.25 9.49
N HIS A 147 -21.31 -4.83 9.03
CA HIS A 147 -20.31 -4.07 9.78
C HIS A 147 -19.35 -3.38 8.79
N PRO A 148 -18.54 -2.42 9.26
CA PRO A 148 -17.46 -1.84 8.48
C PRO A 148 -16.35 -2.86 8.20
N ASN A 149 -15.62 -2.66 7.11
CA ASN A 149 -14.41 -3.39 6.79
C ASN A 149 -13.18 -2.66 7.33
N GLY A 150 -12.20 -3.44 7.76
CA GLY A 150 -10.88 -2.96 8.17
C GLY A 150 -9.81 -3.65 7.36
N TYR A 151 -8.87 -2.90 6.80
CA TYR A 151 -7.71 -3.46 6.10
C TYR A 151 -6.50 -2.52 6.20
N TYR A 152 -5.37 -2.94 5.65
CA TYR A 152 -4.12 -2.20 5.74
C TYR A 152 -3.61 -1.78 4.37
N LEU A 153 -2.84 -0.69 4.37
CA LEU A 153 -1.98 -0.29 3.27
C LEU A 153 -0.65 0.12 3.88
N THR A 154 0.45 -0.47 3.42
CA THR A 154 1.77 -0.22 3.99
C THR A 154 2.76 0.29 2.96
N PHE A 155 3.73 1.03 3.48
CA PHE A 155 4.78 1.67 2.71
C PHE A 155 6.11 1.40 3.40
N VAL A 156 7.11 0.95 2.67
CA VAL A 156 8.50 0.83 3.15
C VAL A 156 9.38 1.47 2.10
N PHE A 157 10.16 2.48 2.51
CA PHE A 157 11.05 3.22 1.64
C PHE A 157 12.50 3.04 2.06
N ASP A 158 13.40 2.91 1.09
CA ASP A 158 14.85 3.05 1.30
C ASP A 158 15.24 4.53 1.49
N LYS A 159 16.55 4.80 1.65
CA LYS A 159 17.07 6.15 1.89
C LYS A 159 16.95 7.06 0.69
N GLU A 160 16.79 6.49 -0.48
CA GLU A 160 16.61 7.17 -1.76
C GLU A 160 15.12 7.42 -2.07
N GLY A 161 14.20 7.00 -1.18
CA GLY A 161 12.76 7.16 -1.32
C GLY A 161 12.13 6.19 -2.31
N ASN A 162 12.80 5.09 -2.65
CA ASN A 162 12.21 4.02 -3.45
C ASN A 162 11.39 3.09 -2.55
N GLU A 163 10.26 2.61 -3.03
CA GLU A 163 9.55 1.51 -2.37
C GLU A 163 10.39 0.23 -2.36
N VAL A 164 10.36 -0.44 -1.21
CA VAL A 164 11.08 -1.67 -0.94
C VAL A 164 10.07 -2.78 -0.78
N GLN A 165 10.26 -3.85 -1.57
CA GLN A 165 9.48 -5.08 -1.45
C GLN A 165 9.99 -5.93 -0.29
N LEU A 166 9.13 -6.79 0.27
CA LEU A 166 9.46 -7.65 1.41
C LEU A 166 10.72 -8.49 1.17
N SER A 167 10.88 -9.06 -0.03
CA SER A 167 12.07 -9.85 -0.39
C SER A 167 13.38 -9.04 -0.30
N GLN A 168 13.34 -7.73 -0.58
CA GLN A 168 14.50 -6.87 -0.48
C GLN A 168 14.88 -6.56 0.98
N VAL A 169 13.91 -6.59 1.91
CA VAL A 169 14.16 -6.43 3.36
C VAL A 169 14.82 -7.69 3.95
N LEU A 170 14.39 -8.86 3.48
CA LEU A 170 14.84 -10.17 3.98
C LEU A 170 16.14 -10.65 3.35
N GLY A 171 16.59 -10.02 2.26
CA GLY A 171 17.91 -10.26 1.67
C GLY A 171 17.94 -11.51 0.81
N SER A 172 19.04 -12.28 0.88
CA SER A 172 19.35 -13.37 -0.05
C SER A 172 18.93 -14.77 0.42
N ASN A 173 18.23 -14.89 1.55
CA ASN A 173 17.74 -16.18 2.04
C ASN A 173 16.76 -16.78 1.00
N PRO A 174 17.04 -17.92 0.36
CA PRO A 174 16.16 -18.46 -0.68
C PRO A 174 14.84 -19.04 -0.15
N ASN A 175 14.75 -19.34 1.16
CA ASN A 175 13.58 -19.96 1.80
C ASN A 175 12.81 -18.97 2.70
N TRP A 176 13.06 -17.67 2.53
CA TRP A 176 12.53 -16.64 3.41
C TRP A 176 11.01 -16.69 3.53
N LEU A 177 10.30 -17.10 2.48
CA LEU A 177 8.85 -17.06 2.42
C LEU A 177 8.23 -18.22 3.21
N GLU A 178 8.83 -19.40 3.15
CA GLU A 178 8.46 -20.57 3.93
C GLU A 178 8.73 -20.34 5.43
N GLU A 179 9.90 -19.79 5.76
CA GLU A 179 10.28 -19.47 7.14
C GLU A 179 9.37 -18.38 7.73
N LEU A 180 9.08 -17.32 6.96
CA LEU A 180 8.14 -16.28 7.36
C LEU A 180 6.74 -16.84 7.58
N SER A 181 6.23 -17.66 6.65
CA SER A 181 4.92 -18.30 6.77
C SER A 181 4.81 -19.15 8.03
N LEU A 182 5.85 -19.92 8.38
CA LEU A 182 5.90 -20.70 9.61
C LEU A 182 5.89 -19.82 10.87
N LEU A 183 6.75 -18.80 10.93
CA LEU A 183 6.84 -17.89 12.08
C LEU A 183 5.52 -17.13 12.28
N VAL A 184 4.94 -16.61 11.21
CA VAL A 184 3.65 -15.90 11.25
C VAL A 184 2.52 -16.83 11.67
N SER A 185 2.46 -18.04 11.12
CA SER A 185 1.45 -19.04 11.48
C SER A 185 1.51 -19.40 12.96
N ASN A 186 2.70 -19.63 13.49
CA ASN A 186 2.90 -19.94 14.91
C ASN A 186 2.46 -18.77 15.81
N ASN A 187 2.79 -17.53 15.42
CA ASN A 187 2.43 -16.35 16.18
C ASN A 187 0.91 -16.09 16.15
N VAL A 188 0.27 -16.16 14.99
CA VAL A 188 -1.19 -16.04 14.84
C VAL A 188 -1.91 -17.11 15.66
N THR A 189 -1.44 -18.35 15.60
CA THR A 189 -2.00 -19.46 16.39
C THR A 189 -1.90 -19.16 17.89
N ALA A 190 -0.74 -18.71 18.38
CA ALA A 190 -0.56 -18.35 19.78
C ALA A 190 -1.47 -17.18 20.20
N GLN A 191 -1.57 -16.13 19.38
CA GLN A 191 -2.48 -15.01 19.62
C GLN A 191 -3.94 -15.46 19.66
N LEU A 192 -4.35 -16.33 18.73
CA LEU A 192 -5.72 -16.82 18.67
C LEU A 192 -6.06 -17.61 19.92
N LYS A 193 -5.19 -18.53 20.36
CA LYS A 193 -5.36 -19.26 21.63
C LYS A 193 -5.52 -18.31 22.81
N ALA A 194 -4.69 -17.26 22.88
CA ALA A 194 -4.76 -16.28 23.96
C ALA A 194 -6.08 -15.49 23.95
N ARG A 195 -6.64 -15.19 22.77
CA ARG A 195 -7.92 -14.46 22.62
C ARG A 195 -9.13 -15.34 22.94
N THR A 196 -9.10 -16.62 22.56
CA THR A 196 -10.25 -17.54 22.67
C THR A 196 -10.24 -18.39 23.94
N GLY A 197 -9.08 -18.58 24.56
CA GLY A 197 -8.90 -19.46 25.72
C GLY A 197 -9.02 -20.96 25.40
N THR A 198 -9.02 -21.35 24.12
CA THR A 198 -9.08 -22.76 23.69
C THR A 198 -7.81 -23.18 22.97
N ASP A 199 -7.38 -24.41 23.25
CA ASP A 199 -6.31 -25.08 22.51
C ASP A 199 -6.79 -25.71 21.20
N ASP A 200 -8.08 -26.02 21.11
CA ASP A 200 -8.71 -26.49 19.87
C ASP A 200 -9.04 -25.30 18.98
N LEU A 201 -8.27 -25.17 17.91
CA LEU A 201 -8.43 -24.15 16.87
C LEU A 201 -8.95 -24.76 15.56
N SER A 202 -9.47 -25.99 15.60
CA SER A 202 -9.99 -26.65 14.41
C SER A 202 -11.09 -25.82 13.75
N GLY A 203 -10.89 -25.49 12.46
CA GLY A 203 -11.80 -24.63 11.70
C GLY A 203 -11.80 -23.14 12.05
N ALA A 204 -11.01 -22.71 13.05
CA ALA A 204 -10.91 -21.29 13.43
C ALA A 204 -9.89 -20.52 12.59
N VAL A 205 -8.91 -21.22 12.00
CA VAL A 205 -7.84 -20.64 11.18
C VAL A 205 -8.04 -20.96 9.70
N PHE A 206 -7.99 -19.93 8.86
CA PHE A 206 -7.96 -20.05 7.41
C PHE A 206 -6.51 -20.19 6.95
N ALA A 207 -6.05 -21.44 6.81
CA ALA A 207 -4.65 -21.75 6.51
C ALA A 207 -4.14 -21.10 5.20
N GLU A 208 -5.03 -20.88 4.23
CA GLU A 208 -4.68 -20.28 2.94
C GLU A 208 -4.11 -18.86 3.09
N GLY A 209 -4.64 -18.05 4.01
CA GLY A 209 -4.18 -16.70 4.30
C GLY A 209 -2.85 -16.63 5.06
N LEU A 210 -2.29 -17.80 5.41
CA LEU A 210 -0.98 -17.96 6.03
C LEU A 210 0.01 -18.73 5.13
N SER A 211 -0.42 -19.23 3.97
CA SER A 211 0.43 -19.99 3.06
C SER A 211 1.63 -19.14 2.57
N PRO A 212 2.76 -19.76 2.16
CA PRO A 212 3.97 -19.06 1.71
C PRO A 212 3.75 -18.39 0.34
N LYS A 213 2.99 -17.29 0.35
CA LYS A 213 2.68 -16.44 -0.80
C LYS A 213 2.98 -15.00 -0.42
N VAL A 214 3.67 -14.28 -1.30
CA VAL A 214 4.08 -12.88 -1.04
C VAL A 214 2.86 -12.01 -0.68
N GLN A 215 1.73 -12.24 -1.34
CA GLN A 215 0.47 -11.52 -1.13
C GLN A 215 -0.06 -11.66 0.30
N ASN A 216 0.18 -12.78 0.98
CA ASN A 216 -0.29 -12.98 2.36
C ASN A 216 0.49 -12.12 3.37
N PHE A 217 1.64 -11.58 2.98
CA PHE A 217 2.55 -10.81 3.84
C PHE A 217 2.87 -9.43 3.25
N GLU A 218 2.04 -8.92 2.33
CA GLU A 218 2.26 -7.65 1.63
C GLU A 218 2.12 -6.42 2.55
N ASN A 219 1.35 -6.57 3.63
CA ASN A 219 1.12 -5.54 4.62
C ASN A 219 2.21 -5.60 5.70
N PHE A 220 3.35 -4.95 5.45
CA PHE A 220 4.48 -4.97 6.37
C PHE A 220 5.13 -3.60 6.57
N VAL A 221 5.81 -3.44 7.71
CA VAL A 221 6.69 -2.31 7.99
C VAL A 221 7.97 -2.81 8.65
N VAL A 222 9.04 -1.99 8.56
CA VAL A 222 10.27 -2.23 9.32
C VAL A 222 10.34 -1.24 10.48
N ASP A 223 10.44 -1.76 11.69
CA ASP A 223 10.45 -1.00 12.93
C ASP A 223 11.69 -1.38 13.76
N GLY A 224 12.71 -0.53 13.72
CA GLY A 224 14.03 -0.86 14.27
C GLY A 224 14.63 -2.10 13.58
N ASP A 225 14.86 -3.15 14.36
CA ASP A 225 15.37 -4.45 13.92
C ASP A 225 14.26 -5.50 13.71
N THR A 226 13.00 -5.07 13.74
CA THR A 226 11.83 -5.94 13.70
C THR A 226 11.05 -5.75 12.39
N LEU A 227 10.68 -6.85 11.75
CA LEU A 227 9.65 -6.89 10.73
C LEU A 227 8.28 -7.01 11.41
N ALA A 228 7.36 -6.09 11.13
CA ALA A 228 5.98 -6.19 11.57
C ALA A 228 5.08 -6.47 10.37
N ILE A 229 4.33 -7.58 10.43
CA ILE A 229 3.31 -7.99 9.45
C ILE A 229 1.92 -7.70 10.04
N PHE A 230 1.05 -7.07 9.26
CA PHE A 230 -0.33 -6.78 9.61
C PHE A 230 -1.27 -7.65 8.81
N ILE A 231 -2.11 -8.41 9.51
CA ILE A 231 -3.05 -9.36 8.91
C ILE A 231 -4.46 -8.81 9.16
N PRO A 232 -5.17 -8.34 8.11
CA PRO A 232 -6.51 -7.82 8.25
C PRO A 232 -7.51 -8.91 8.69
N PRO A 233 -8.67 -8.51 9.23
CA PRO A 233 -9.81 -9.41 9.43
C PRO A 233 -10.13 -10.20 8.16
N TYR A 234 -10.71 -11.39 8.31
CA TYR A 234 -11.03 -12.36 7.25
C TYR A 234 -9.85 -13.04 6.55
N GLN A 235 -8.62 -12.53 6.63
CA GLN A 235 -7.51 -13.21 5.97
C GLN A 235 -7.23 -14.58 6.61
N VAL A 236 -7.19 -14.64 7.95
CA VAL A 236 -6.77 -15.85 8.69
C VAL A 236 -7.82 -16.38 9.66
N ALA A 237 -8.89 -15.63 9.93
CA ALA A 237 -9.97 -16.03 10.81
C ALA A 237 -11.22 -15.16 10.56
N ALA A 238 -12.36 -15.54 11.15
CA ALA A 238 -13.60 -14.77 11.08
C ALA A 238 -13.42 -13.33 11.61
N TYR A 239 -14.19 -12.37 11.08
CA TYR A 239 -14.11 -10.94 11.43
C TYR A 239 -14.09 -10.65 12.92
N ALA A 240 -14.92 -11.36 13.70
CA ALA A 240 -15.05 -11.16 15.15
C ALA A 240 -13.75 -11.39 15.93
N VAL A 241 -12.78 -12.11 15.35
CA VAL A 241 -11.45 -12.32 15.94
C VAL A 241 -10.58 -11.05 15.84
N GLY A 242 -10.88 -10.19 14.86
CA GLY A 242 -10.12 -8.98 14.55
C GLY A 242 -8.84 -9.25 13.76
N ALA A 243 -8.04 -8.21 13.62
CA ALA A 243 -6.75 -8.24 12.95
C ALA A 243 -5.64 -8.89 13.82
N PHE A 244 -4.52 -9.23 13.20
CA PHE A 244 -3.29 -9.64 13.89
C PHE A 244 -2.14 -8.72 13.49
N GLU A 245 -1.28 -8.42 14.46
CA GLU A 245 0.06 -7.87 14.21
C GLU A 245 1.07 -8.92 14.65
N VAL A 246 1.96 -9.33 13.75
CA VAL A 246 3.04 -10.26 14.03
C VAL A 246 4.36 -9.54 13.91
N ARG A 247 5.15 -9.57 14.99
CA ARG A 247 6.45 -8.91 15.08
C ARG A 247 7.55 -9.95 15.15
N ILE A 248 8.49 -9.90 14.21
CA ILE A 248 9.56 -10.89 14.03
C ILE A 248 10.90 -10.15 13.97
N PRO A 249 11.88 -10.48 14.83
CA PRO A 249 13.24 -9.97 14.69
C PRO A 249 13.80 -10.31 13.31
N LEU A 250 14.39 -9.33 12.61
CA LEU A 250 14.99 -9.56 11.28
C LEU A 250 16.14 -10.56 11.32
N ALA A 251 16.78 -10.75 12.48
CA ALA A 251 17.81 -11.76 12.69
C ALA A 251 17.29 -13.19 12.58
N ASP A 252 15.98 -13.42 12.76
CA ASP A 252 15.36 -14.74 12.65
C ASP A 252 15.03 -15.12 11.19
N LEU A 253 15.23 -14.20 10.23
CA LEU A 253 14.85 -14.35 8.82
C LEU A 253 16.01 -14.15 7.83
N ARG A 254 17.21 -13.77 8.30
CA ARG A 254 18.38 -13.36 7.49
C ARG A 254 19.53 -14.35 7.54
#